data_AF-A0A7H8NAL9-F1
#
_entry.id   AF-A0A7H8NAL9-F1
#
_cell.length_a   1.000
_cell.length_b   1.000
_cell.length_c   1.000
_cell.angle_alpha   90.00
_cell.angle_beta   90.00
_cell.angle_gamma   90.00
#
_symmetry.space_group_name_H-M   'P 1'
#
loop_
_entity.id
_entity.type
_entity.pdbx_description
1 polymer ?
#
loop_
_entity_poly.entity_id
_entity_poly.type
_entity_poly.pdbx_seq_one_letter_code
_entity_poly.pdbx_strand_id
1 'polypeptide(L)'
;MTVPSRKPLATPARILTAAADHIERVGLYQGDHLWQPGRMGGTAPCTVLHAWERGVRSVRPRWSVRGEPWDTFQRALFDSLVLLSNQVNGRPVSGVRWRKLRLTEDAYRRTLLWCWGGEPGRTTAGAATVIRTAAALHPSDGDHGTTGYLVLKNMV
;
A
#
# COMPACT_ATOMS: atom_id res chain seq x y z
N MET A 1 -3.25 35.69 3.36
CA MET A 1 -2.26 34.76 2.76
C MET A 1 -2.59 33.35 3.22
N THR A 2 -3.24 32.56 2.38
CA THR A 2 -3.56 31.16 2.67
C THR A 2 -2.28 30.35 2.52
N VAL A 3 -1.78 29.78 3.62
CA VAL A 3 -0.62 28.87 3.59
C VAL A 3 -0.98 27.73 2.64
N PRO A 4 -0.16 27.45 1.59
CA PRO A 4 -0.46 26.34 0.70
C PRO A 4 -0.49 25.06 1.53
N SER A 5 -1.63 24.39 1.53
CA SER A 5 -1.78 23.08 2.16
C SER A 5 -0.68 22.17 1.61
N ARG A 6 0.33 21.89 2.45
CA ARG A 6 1.38 20.93 2.11
C ARG A 6 0.65 19.62 1.85
N LYS A 7 0.74 19.11 0.62
CA LYS A 7 0.28 17.75 0.34
C LYS A 7 0.87 16.83 1.42
N PRO A 8 0.06 15.97 2.04
CA PRO A 8 0.57 15.15 3.12
C PRO A 8 1.71 14.28 2.58
N LEU A 9 2.69 13.97 3.42
CA LEU A 9 3.87 13.19 3.07
C LEU A 9 3.47 11.79 2.58
N ALA A 10 4.21 11.22 1.63
CA ALA A 10 4.01 9.83 1.24
C ALA A 10 4.42 8.92 2.42
N THR A 11 3.50 8.06 2.86
CA THR A 11 3.75 7.06 3.91
C THR A 11 3.24 5.70 3.45
N PRO A 12 3.78 4.59 4.01
CA PRO A 12 3.32 3.25 3.67
C PRO A 12 1.82 3.07 3.92
N ALA A 13 1.33 3.54 5.07
CA ALA A 13 -0.09 3.51 5.41
C ALA A 13 -0.95 4.23 4.38
N ARG A 14 -0.55 5.42 3.90
CA ARG A 14 -1.35 6.14 2.89
C ARG A 14 -1.41 5.41 1.54
N ILE A 15 -0.32 4.77 1.13
CA ILE A 15 -0.32 3.91 -0.07
C ILE A 15 -1.30 2.76 0.11
N LEU A 16 -1.22 2.08 1.26
CA LEU A 16 -2.01 0.88 1.53
C LEU A 16 -3.49 1.21 1.75
N THR A 17 -3.83 2.27 2.47
CA THR A 17 -5.23 2.73 2.61
C THR A 17 -5.82 3.06 1.23
N ALA A 18 -5.10 3.83 0.41
CA ALA A 18 -5.57 4.13 -0.95
C ALA A 18 -5.71 2.88 -1.83
N ALA A 19 -4.87 1.86 -1.63
CA ALA A 19 -4.99 0.57 -2.31
C ALA A 19 -6.22 -0.22 -1.83
N ALA A 20 -6.49 -0.24 -0.52
CA ALA A 20 -7.68 -0.88 0.06
C ALA A 20 -8.97 -0.25 -0.47
N ASP A 21 -9.07 1.08 -0.43
CA ASP A 21 -10.23 1.80 -0.94
C ASP A 21 -10.41 1.58 -2.45
N HIS A 22 -9.30 1.46 -3.19
CA HIS A 22 -9.34 1.15 -4.61
C HIS A 22 -9.94 -0.23 -4.88
N ILE A 23 -9.44 -1.28 -4.21
CA ILE A 23 -9.89 -2.66 -4.47
C ILE A 23 -11.33 -2.88 -4.00
N GLU A 24 -11.77 -2.21 -2.92
CA GLU A 24 -13.18 -2.26 -2.51
C GLU A 24 -14.11 -1.65 -3.54
N ARG A 25 -13.69 -0.53 -4.13
CA ARG A 25 -14.50 0.19 -5.13
C ARG A 25 -14.63 -0.59 -6.44
N VAL A 26 -13.59 -1.30 -6.87
CA VAL A 26 -13.58 -1.95 -8.20
C VAL A 26 -13.74 -3.47 -8.16
N GLY A 27 -13.55 -4.08 -6.98
CA GLY A 27 -13.57 -5.53 -6.79
C GLY A 27 -12.21 -6.20 -7.01
N LEU A 28 -12.04 -7.37 -6.39
CA LEU A 28 -10.93 -8.28 -6.66
C LEU A 28 -11.23 -9.10 -7.93
N TYR A 29 -10.23 -9.19 -8.79
CA TYR A 29 -10.21 -10.02 -9.97
C TYR A 29 -10.07 -11.52 -9.61
N GLN A 30 -11.06 -12.36 -9.96
CA GLN A 30 -11.12 -13.81 -9.66
C GLN A 30 -11.57 -14.65 -10.89
N GLY A 31 -10.80 -15.68 -11.29
CA GLY A 31 -11.15 -16.64 -12.38
C GLY A 31 -10.30 -16.67 -13.68
N ASP A 32 -10.70 -17.54 -14.63
CA ASP A 32 -9.94 -17.88 -15.86
C ASP A 32 -10.33 -17.08 -17.14
N HIS A 33 -11.41 -16.28 -17.12
CA HIS A 33 -11.97 -15.63 -18.33
C HIS A 33 -11.83 -14.11 -18.39
N LEU A 34 -10.65 -13.63 -18.04
CA LEU A 34 -10.62 -12.46 -17.18
C LEU A 34 -9.89 -11.25 -17.80
N TRP A 35 -9.12 -11.43 -18.88
CA TRP A 35 -8.63 -10.31 -19.68
C TRP A 35 -9.71 -9.85 -20.68
N GLN A 36 -10.44 -8.79 -20.33
CA GLN A 36 -11.39 -8.12 -21.23
C GLN A 36 -10.95 -6.68 -21.47
N PRO A 37 -10.18 -6.39 -22.53
CA PRO A 37 -9.55 -5.09 -22.73
C PRO A 37 -10.58 -3.94 -22.81
N GLY A 38 -11.80 -4.21 -23.30
CA GLY A 38 -12.89 -3.24 -23.35
C GLY A 38 -13.58 -2.95 -22.01
N ARG A 39 -13.34 -3.76 -20.97
CA ARG A 39 -13.86 -3.54 -19.61
C ARG A 39 -12.79 -3.09 -18.62
N MET A 40 -11.52 -3.07 -19.03
CA MET A 40 -10.39 -2.64 -18.20
C MET A 40 -10.27 -1.11 -18.16
N GLY A 41 -11.19 -0.46 -17.43
CA GLY A 41 -11.16 0.96 -17.05
C GLY A 41 -10.94 1.16 -15.54
N GLY A 42 -11.09 2.39 -15.04
CA GLY A 42 -10.95 2.73 -13.61
C GLY A 42 -11.98 2.10 -12.66
N THR A 43 -12.86 1.26 -13.20
CA THR A 43 -13.97 0.55 -12.55
C THR A 43 -13.87 -0.98 -12.70
N ALA A 44 -12.84 -1.48 -13.40
CA ALA A 44 -12.66 -2.90 -13.62
C ALA A 44 -12.10 -3.60 -12.36
N PRO A 45 -12.54 -4.82 -12.04
CA PRO A 45 -11.90 -5.63 -11.01
C PRO A 45 -10.40 -5.74 -11.26
N CYS A 46 -9.61 -5.69 -10.18
CA CYS A 46 -8.16 -5.67 -10.27
C CYS A 46 -7.52 -6.68 -9.34
N THR A 47 -6.25 -6.99 -9.58
CA THR A 47 -5.46 -7.83 -8.66
C THR A 47 -4.98 -7.01 -7.46
N VAL A 48 -4.59 -7.69 -6.38
CA VAL A 48 -3.98 -7.03 -5.20
C VAL A 48 -2.73 -6.24 -5.58
N LEU A 49 -1.90 -6.79 -6.47
CA LEU A 49 -0.74 -6.07 -7.00
C LEU A 49 -1.16 -4.77 -7.69
N HIS A 50 -2.18 -4.82 -8.55
CA HIS A 50 -2.64 -3.62 -9.24
C HIS A 50 -3.25 -2.61 -8.27
N ALA A 51 -4.05 -3.04 -7.30
CA ALA A 51 -4.57 -2.17 -6.26
C ALA A 51 -3.45 -1.42 -5.52
N TRP A 52 -2.36 -2.12 -5.16
CA TRP A 52 -1.17 -1.51 -4.57
C TRP A 52 -0.53 -0.47 -5.51
N GLU A 53 -0.39 -0.76 -6.80
CA GLU A 53 0.14 0.21 -7.79
C GLU A 53 -0.74 1.46 -7.91
N ARG A 54 -2.06 1.30 -7.80
CA ARG A 54 -3.00 2.42 -7.76
C ARG A 54 -2.83 3.26 -6.49
N GLY A 55 -2.61 2.61 -5.34
CA GLY A 55 -2.21 3.26 -4.10
C GLY A 55 -0.93 4.08 -4.25
N VAL A 56 0.13 3.48 -4.82
CA VAL A 56 1.42 4.15 -5.09
C VAL A 56 1.20 5.37 -5.98
N ARG A 57 0.43 5.24 -7.06
CA ARG A 57 0.14 6.35 -7.98
C ARG A 57 -0.62 7.49 -7.30
N SER A 58 -1.46 7.21 -6.30
CA SER A 58 -2.27 8.22 -5.60
C SER A 58 -1.44 9.18 -4.75
N VAL A 59 -0.30 8.72 -4.23
CA VAL A 59 0.59 9.52 -3.36
C VAL A 59 1.86 10.00 -4.07
N ARG A 60 2.07 9.58 -5.33
CA ARG A 60 3.28 9.91 -6.09
C ARG A 60 3.45 11.43 -6.23
N PRO A 61 4.61 12.00 -5.84
CA PRO A 61 4.89 13.42 -6.07
C PRO A 61 5.00 13.73 -7.57
N ARG A 62 4.85 15.01 -7.93
CA ARG A 62 5.05 15.45 -9.33
C ARG A 62 6.50 15.18 -9.74
N TRP A 63 6.71 14.77 -10.99
CA TRP A 63 8.05 14.46 -11.53
C TRP A 63 9.06 15.62 -11.43
N SER A 64 8.58 16.85 -11.42
CA SER A 64 9.40 18.06 -11.28
C SER A 64 9.94 18.28 -9.86
N VAL A 65 9.48 17.51 -8.87
CA VAL A 65 9.94 17.58 -7.48
C VAL A 65 11.02 16.52 -7.28
N ARG A 66 12.27 16.89 -7.57
CA ARG A 66 13.46 16.13 -7.11
C ARG A 66 13.84 16.58 -5.70
N GLY A 67 14.42 15.69 -4.89
CA GLY A 67 14.86 15.97 -3.51
C GLY A 67 14.09 15.17 -2.46
N GLU A 68 14.07 15.67 -1.22
CA GLU A 68 13.52 14.96 -0.03
C GLU A 68 12.12 14.32 -0.24
N PRO A 69 11.14 14.98 -0.91
CA PRO A 69 9.84 14.36 -1.16
C PRO A 69 9.90 13.11 -2.07
N TRP A 70 10.86 13.06 -2.99
CA TRP A 70 11.07 11.90 -3.85
C TRP A 70 11.67 10.74 -3.07
N ASP A 71 12.68 11.00 -2.25
CA ASP A 71 13.33 9.98 -1.41
C ASP A 71 12.36 9.40 -0.38
N THR A 72 11.55 10.27 0.23
CA THR A 72 10.49 9.84 1.14
C THR A 72 9.43 8.99 0.44
N PHE A 73 9.05 9.34 -0.79
CA PHE A 73 8.18 8.51 -1.61
C PHE A 73 8.80 7.14 -1.95
N GLN A 74 10.08 7.08 -2.31
CA GLN A 74 10.76 5.82 -2.62
C GLN A 74 10.82 4.89 -1.41
N ARG A 75 11.13 5.43 -0.22
CA ARG A 75 11.05 4.67 1.05
C ARG A 75 9.64 4.14 1.29
N ALA A 76 8.64 5.01 1.24
CA ALA A 76 7.25 4.61 1.45
C ALA A 76 6.77 3.55 0.45
N LEU A 77 7.19 3.64 -0.82
CA LEU A 77 6.92 2.65 -1.85
C LEU A 77 7.48 1.28 -1.44
N PHE A 78 8.77 1.22 -1.10
CA PHE A 78 9.41 -0.05 -0.71
C PHE A 78 8.79 -0.63 0.55
N ASP A 79 8.63 0.18 1.61
CA ASP A 79 8.09 -0.24 2.89
C ASP A 79 6.64 -0.75 2.76
N SER A 80 5.81 -0.09 1.96
CA SER A 80 4.43 -0.56 1.70
C SER A 80 4.40 -1.93 1.02
N LEU A 81 5.33 -2.19 0.09
CA LEU A 81 5.46 -3.49 -0.56
C LEU A 81 5.90 -4.56 0.43
N VAL A 82 6.88 -4.26 1.29
CA VAL A 82 7.36 -5.16 2.33
C VAL A 82 6.24 -5.51 3.31
N LEU A 83 5.54 -4.51 3.84
CA LEU A 83 4.44 -4.70 4.78
C LEU A 83 3.33 -5.58 4.20
N LEU A 84 2.84 -5.22 3.01
CA LEU A 84 1.75 -5.96 2.38
C LEU A 84 2.15 -7.39 2.03
N SER A 85 3.34 -7.58 1.43
CA SER A 85 3.81 -8.92 1.06
C SER A 85 4.12 -9.81 2.26
N ASN A 86 4.61 -9.25 3.37
CA ASN A 86 4.74 -9.99 4.63
C ASN A 86 3.36 -10.38 5.18
N GLN A 87 2.39 -9.47 5.13
CA GLN A 87 1.04 -9.71 5.62
C GLN A 87 0.34 -10.83 4.83
N VAL A 88 0.38 -10.80 3.49
CA VAL A 88 -0.24 -11.87 2.68
C VAL A 88 0.52 -13.20 2.79
N ASN A 89 1.82 -13.18 3.07
CA ASN A 89 2.64 -14.38 3.32
C ASN A 89 2.45 -14.92 4.77
N GLY A 90 1.78 -14.17 5.64
CA GLY A 90 1.56 -14.50 7.06
C GLY A 90 2.81 -14.43 7.95
N ARG A 91 3.97 -14.04 7.37
CA ARG A 91 5.26 -13.92 8.06
C ARG A 91 6.23 -13.09 7.20
N PRO A 92 7.31 -12.56 7.80
CA PRO A 92 8.38 -11.92 7.04
C PRO A 92 8.88 -12.79 5.88
N VAL A 93 8.91 -12.22 4.67
CA VAL A 93 9.46 -12.92 3.51
C VAL A 93 10.98 -13.02 3.66
N SER A 94 11.50 -14.25 3.71
CA SER A 94 12.94 -14.50 3.81
C SER A 94 13.67 -14.25 2.50
N GLY A 95 14.81 -13.56 2.58
CA GLY A 95 15.66 -13.31 1.42
C GLY A 95 16.31 -14.56 0.80
N VAL A 96 16.23 -15.71 1.45
CA VAL A 96 16.61 -16.98 0.83
C VAL A 96 15.67 -17.33 -0.34
N ARG A 97 14.38 -16.98 -0.25
CA ARG A 97 13.37 -17.37 -1.25
C ARG A 97 13.62 -16.74 -2.62
N TRP A 98 13.78 -15.43 -2.70
CA TRP A 98 14.00 -14.75 -3.97
C TRP A 98 15.41 -15.00 -4.54
N ARG A 99 16.43 -15.17 -3.68
CA ARG A 99 17.78 -15.55 -4.13
C ARG A 99 17.79 -16.93 -4.80
N LYS A 100 17.09 -17.93 -4.24
CA LYS A 100 16.96 -19.26 -4.85
C LYS A 100 16.31 -19.22 -6.24
N LEU A 101 15.35 -18.31 -6.43
CA LEU A 101 14.67 -18.10 -7.71
C LEU A 101 15.40 -17.14 -8.66
N ARG A 102 16.57 -16.61 -8.27
CA ARG A 102 17.33 -15.59 -9.01
C ARG A 102 16.47 -14.35 -9.35
N LEU A 103 15.56 -13.98 -8.46
CA LEU A 103 14.74 -12.78 -8.55
C LEU A 103 15.28 -11.69 -7.62
N THR A 104 15.00 -10.43 -7.97
CA THR A 104 15.13 -9.33 -7.01
C THR A 104 14.06 -9.45 -5.93
N GLU A 105 14.30 -8.85 -4.77
CA GLU A 105 13.30 -8.81 -3.70
C GLU A 105 11.99 -8.17 -4.18
N ASP A 106 12.07 -7.05 -4.89
CA ASP A 106 10.93 -6.35 -5.49
C ASP A 106 10.13 -7.27 -6.43
N ALA A 107 10.79 -7.91 -7.40
CA ALA A 107 10.13 -8.79 -8.35
C ALA A 107 9.43 -9.96 -7.65
N TYR A 108 10.08 -10.54 -6.63
CA TYR A 108 9.49 -11.63 -5.86
C TYR A 108 8.26 -11.18 -5.06
N ARG A 109 8.35 -10.06 -4.34
CA ARG A 109 7.23 -9.54 -3.52
C ARG A 109 6.04 -9.15 -4.40
N ARG A 110 6.27 -8.52 -5.55
CA ARG A 110 5.22 -8.18 -6.52
C ARG A 110 4.55 -9.44 -7.08
N THR A 111 5.34 -10.46 -7.43
CA THR A 111 4.82 -11.77 -7.85
C THR A 111 3.97 -12.40 -6.75
N LEU A 112 4.41 -12.32 -5.49
CA LEU A 112 3.68 -12.86 -4.36
C LEU A 112 2.30 -12.19 -4.20
N LEU A 113 2.21 -10.87 -4.35
CA LEU A 113 0.92 -10.16 -4.34
C LEU A 113 0.01 -10.57 -5.50
N TRP A 114 0.60 -10.73 -6.69
CA TRP A 114 -0.13 -11.19 -7.87
C TRP A 114 -0.73 -12.58 -7.65
N CYS A 115 0.09 -13.54 -7.22
CA CYS A 115 -0.35 -14.92 -6.98
C CYS A 115 -1.38 -15.02 -5.85
N TRP A 116 -1.14 -14.36 -4.71
CA TRP A 116 -2.05 -14.42 -3.56
C TRP A 116 -3.47 -13.96 -3.92
N GLY A 117 -3.58 -12.87 -4.68
CA GLY A 117 -4.87 -12.34 -5.11
C GLY A 117 -5.60 -13.23 -6.11
N GLY A 118 -4.91 -14.17 -6.77
CA GLY A 118 -5.48 -15.13 -7.72
C GLY A 118 -5.85 -16.48 -7.12
N GLU A 119 -5.58 -16.71 -5.83
CA GLU A 119 -5.93 -17.97 -5.17
C GLU A 119 -7.46 -18.17 -5.12
N PRO A 120 -7.97 -19.40 -5.37
CA PRO A 120 -9.39 -19.68 -5.26
C PRO A 120 -9.94 -19.35 -3.87
N GLY A 121 -11.14 -18.75 -3.83
CA GLY A 121 -11.82 -18.39 -2.59
C GLY A 121 -11.38 -17.05 -1.99
N ARG A 122 -10.51 -16.30 -2.67
CA ARG A 122 -10.20 -14.91 -2.28
C ARG A 122 -11.37 -13.99 -2.62
N THR A 123 -11.65 -13.06 -1.72
CA THR A 123 -12.76 -12.11 -1.87
C THR A 123 -12.25 -10.68 -1.85
N THR A 124 -13.02 -9.76 -2.44
CA THR A 124 -12.75 -8.31 -2.36
C THR A 124 -12.60 -7.85 -0.91
N ALA A 125 -13.54 -8.21 -0.04
CA ALA A 125 -13.50 -7.83 1.37
C ALA A 125 -12.28 -8.40 2.10
N GLY A 126 -11.91 -9.66 1.81
CA GLY A 126 -10.72 -10.28 2.37
C GLY A 126 -9.43 -9.59 1.92
N ALA A 127 -9.33 -9.25 0.64
CA ALA A 127 -8.20 -8.49 0.09
C ALA A 127 -8.10 -7.09 0.72
N ALA A 128 -9.21 -6.36 0.79
CA ALA A 128 -9.25 -5.04 1.43
C ALA A 128 -8.86 -5.10 2.91
N THR A 129 -9.38 -6.09 3.64
CA THR A 129 -9.05 -6.31 5.05
C THR A 129 -7.55 -6.54 5.23
N VAL A 130 -6.94 -7.43 4.44
CA VAL A 130 -5.51 -7.70 4.51
C VAL A 130 -4.67 -6.46 4.23
N ILE A 131 -5.05 -5.67 3.22
CA ILE A 131 -4.36 -4.42 2.91
C ILE A 131 -4.49 -3.42 4.07
N ARG A 132 -5.68 -3.27 4.67
CA ARG A 132 -5.88 -2.38 5.83
C ARG A 132 -5.12 -2.84 7.06
N THR A 133 -5.07 -4.14 7.33
CA THR A 133 -4.25 -4.68 8.42
C THR A 133 -2.78 -4.35 8.20
N ALA A 134 -2.27 -4.49 6.98
CA ALA A 134 -0.90 -4.09 6.67
C ALA A 134 -0.68 -2.57 6.84
N ALA A 135 -1.66 -1.74 6.48
CA ALA A 135 -1.60 -0.28 6.70
C ALA A 135 -1.51 0.07 8.19
N ALA A 136 -2.24 -0.64 9.04
CA ALA A 136 -2.27 -0.41 10.49
C ALA A 136 -0.96 -0.79 11.20
N LEU A 137 -0.09 -1.61 10.60
CA LEU A 137 1.22 -1.95 11.16
C LEU A 137 2.23 -0.78 11.14
N HIS A 138 1.94 0.27 10.36
CA HIS A 138 2.79 1.44 10.27
C HIS A 138 1.93 2.70 10.29
N PRO A 139 1.33 3.06 11.45
CA PRO A 139 0.49 4.26 11.55
C PRO A 139 1.27 5.48 11.02
N SER A 140 0.60 6.28 10.21
CA SER A 140 1.17 7.53 9.73
C SER A 140 1.23 8.48 10.93
N ASP A 141 2.42 8.96 11.31
CA ASP A 141 2.63 9.90 12.44
C ASP A 141 1.90 11.27 12.31
N GLY A 142 0.97 11.40 11.36
CA GLY A 142 0.25 12.63 11.03
C GLY A 142 -1.15 12.77 11.65
N ASP A 143 -1.67 11.76 12.35
CA ASP A 143 -3.04 11.79 12.91
C ASP A 143 -3.10 12.17 14.39
N HIS A 144 -2.03 12.73 14.97
CA HIS A 144 -2.10 13.35 16.30
C HIS A 144 -2.66 14.78 16.24
N GLY A 145 -3.93 14.87 15.85
CA GLY A 145 -4.84 15.89 16.33
C GLY A 145 -5.38 15.49 17.71
N THR A 146 -4.57 15.61 18.76
CA THR A 146 -5.09 15.85 20.11
C THR A 146 -4.07 16.63 20.91
N THR A 147 -4.36 17.91 21.10
CA THR A 147 -3.76 18.81 22.08
C THR A 147 -3.92 18.22 23.48
N GLY A 148 -2.97 17.37 23.89
CA GLY A 148 -2.76 16.97 25.27
C GLY A 148 -1.71 17.87 25.89
N TYR A 149 -2.13 19.08 26.25
CA TYR A 149 -1.35 20.04 27.03
C TYR A 149 -1.16 19.44 28.44
N LEU A 150 -0.12 18.62 28.66
CA LEU A 150 0.31 18.24 30.00
C LEU A 150 1.08 19.42 30.58
N VAL A 151 0.31 20.33 31.18
CA VAL A 151 0.79 21.27 32.19
C VAL A 151 1.42 20.42 33.29
N LEU A 152 2.75 20.46 33.37
CA LEU A 152 3.46 20.17 34.62
C LEU A 152 3.06 21.24 35.62
N LYS A 153 1.94 21.02 36.31
CA LYS A 153 1.58 21.70 37.55
C LYS A 153 2.02 20.77 38.69
N ASN A 154 3.17 21.13 39.26
CA ASN A 154 3.68 20.92 40.62
C ASN A 154 3.03 19.87 41.52
N MET A 155 3.89 19.06 42.16
CA MET A 155 3.85 18.52 43.53
C MET A 155 5.04 17.54 43.63
N VAL A 156 6.03 17.59 44.52
CA VAL A 156 6.31 18.25 45.82
C VAL A 156 7.83 18.46 45.90
#